data_AF-A0AA37XLV0-F1
#
_entry.id   AF-A0AA37XLV0-F1
#
_cell.length_a   1.000
_cell.length_b   1.000
_cell.length_c   1.000
_cell.angle_alpha   90.00
_cell.angle_beta   90.00
_cell.angle_gamma   90.00
#
_symmetry.space_group_name_H-M   'P 1'
#
loop_
_entity.id
_entity.type
_entity.pdbx_description
1 polymer ?
#
loop_
_entity_poly.entity_id
_entity_poly.type
_entity_poly.pdbx_seq_one_letter_code
_entity_poly.pdbx_strand_id
1 'polypeptide(L)'
;MWLKKDERIDQLYANDVKIIQSTNVFSFSLDAVLLANFPHIPKKGTIVDLCAGNGAVGLFIANKTKGNIYQIEIGDLTLHF
;
A
#
# COMPACT_ATOMS: atom_id res chain seq x y z
N MET A 1 9.14 5.10 15.46
CA MET A 1 8.91 5.47 14.05
C MET A 1 8.79 6.98 14.02
N TRP A 2 9.60 7.67 13.21
CA TRP A 2 9.61 9.14 13.14
C TRP A 2 9.10 9.54 11.76
N LEU A 3 8.15 10.48 11.71
CA LEU A 3 7.62 11.02 10.45
C LEU A 3 8.48 12.18 9.98
N LYS A 4 8.66 12.32 8.67
CA LYS A 4 9.15 13.56 8.07
C LYS A 4 8.12 14.68 8.21
N LYS A 5 8.54 15.93 8.02
CA LYS A 5 7.72 17.13 8.27
C LYS A 5 6.42 17.17 7.43
N ASP A 6 6.42 16.52 6.28
CA ASP A 6 5.31 16.45 5.33
C ASP A 6 4.57 15.09 5.34
N GLU A 7 4.98 14.18 6.22
CA GLU A 7 4.35 12.86 6.38
C GLU A 7 3.27 12.90 7.46
N ARG A 8 2.22 12.12 7.25
CA ARG A 8 1.14 11.86 8.19
C ARG A 8 0.79 10.37 8.18
N ILE A 9 0.17 9.91 9.26
CA ILE A 9 -0.39 8.57 9.32
C ILE A 9 -1.89 8.67 9.08
N ASP A 10 -2.36 7.98 8.04
CA ASP A 10 -3.79 7.84 7.76
C ASP A 10 -4.24 6.42 8.11
N GLN A 11 -5.44 6.31 8.67
CA GLN A 11 -6.10 5.03 8.92
C GLN A 11 -6.85 4.59 7.67
N LEU A 12 -6.59 3.36 7.20
CA LEU A 12 -7.36 2.79 6.11
C LEU A 12 -8.74 2.37 6.64
N TYR A 13 -9.82 2.97 6.12
CA TYR A 13 -11.20 2.74 6.59
C TYR A 13 -11.65 1.27 6.65
N ALA A 14 -10.97 0.37 5.92
CA ALA A 14 -11.36 -1.02 5.80
C ALA A 14 -10.70 -1.97 6.82
N ASN A 15 -9.64 -1.56 7.52
CA ASN A 15 -8.88 -2.42 8.44
C ASN A 15 -8.17 -1.57 9.52
N ASP A 16 -7.75 -2.17 10.65
CA ASP A 16 -6.86 -1.53 11.64
C ASP A 16 -5.44 -1.21 11.09
N VAL A 17 -5.29 -1.14 9.77
CA VAL A 17 -4.06 -0.85 9.05
C VAL A 17 -3.86 0.65 8.91
N LYS A 18 -2.66 1.09 9.28
CA LYS A 18 -2.19 2.47 9.16
C LYS A 18 -1.21 2.57 8.00
N ILE A 19 -1.26 3.68 7.27
CA ILE A 19 -0.37 3.95 6.16
C ILE A 19 0.28 5.34 6.34
N ILE A 20 1.57 5.42 6.05
CA ILE A 20 2.27 6.71 6.00
C ILE A 20 2.04 7.34 4.62
N GLN A 21 1.63 8.60 4.61
CA GLN A 21 1.34 9.36 3.42
C GLN A 21 1.99 10.73 3.50
N SER A 22 2.38 11.30 2.36
CA SER A 22 2.74 12.71 2.25
C SER A 22 1.92 13.33 1.14
N THR A 23 1.24 14.43 1.44
CA THR A 23 0.44 15.15 0.45
C THR A 23 1.30 15.76 -0.67
N ASN A 24 2.61 15.91 -0.44
CA ASN A 24 3.57 16.47 -1.40
C ASN A 24 4.22 15.40 -2.29
N VAL A 25 4.23 14.15 -1.84
CA VAL A 25 4.99 13.05 -2.47
C VAL A 25 4.05 11.97 -2.98
N PHE A 26 3.15 11.46 -2.13
CA PHE A 26 2.23 10.38 -2.50
C PHE A 26 1.01 10.31 -1.58
N SER A 27 -0.19 10.35 -2.18
CA SER A 27 -1.44 10.00 -1.50
C SER A 27 -2.14 8.89 -2.29
N PHE A 28 -2.57 7.81 -1.62
CA PHE A 28 -3.31 6.76 -2.31
C PHE A 28 -4.63 7.32 -2.84
N SER A 29 -4.94 7.01 -4.10
CA SER A 29 -6.18 7.43 -4.75
C SER A 29 -7.27 6.37 -4.58
N LEU A 30 -8.49 6.72 -4.98
CA LEU A 30 -9.57 5.75 -5.12
C LEU A 30 -9.18 4.58 -6.04
N ASP A 31 -8.32 4.82 -7.04
CA ASP A 31 -7.87 3.78 -7.98
C ASP A 31 -7.09 2.67 -7.28
N ALA A 32 -6.28 2.98 -6.26
CA ALA A 32 -5.59 1.97 -5.47
C ALA A 32 -6.58 1.07 -4.71
N VAL A 33 -7.68 1.65 -4.21
CA VAL A 33 -8.75 0.89 -3.54
C VAL A 33 -9.48 0.01 -4.55
N LEU A 34 -9.82 0.53 -5.72
CA LEU A 34 -10.48 -0.24 -6.78
C LEU A 34 -9.57 -1.36 -7.29
N LEU A 35 -8.30 -1.09 -7.53
CA LEU A 35 -7.30 -2.07 -7.95
C LEU A 35 -7.10 -3.17 -6.92
N ALA A 36 -7.16 -2.88 -5.61
CA ALA A 36 -7.10 -3.90 -4.56
C ALA A 36 -8.36 -4.79 -4.47
N ASN A 37 -9.46 -4.40 -5.14
CA ASN A 37 -10.72 -5.15 -5.17
C ASN A 37 -11.05 -5.75 -6.54
N PHE A 38 -10.31 -5.37 -7.59
CA PHE A 38 -10.55 -5.81 -8.96
C PHE A 38 -10.05 -7.25 -9.27
N PRO A 39 -8.79 -7.62 -8.98
CA PRO A 39 -8.27 -8.94 -9.32
C PRO A 39 -8.73 -10.01 -8.33
N HIS A 40 -8.78 -11.26 -8.79
CA HIS A 40 -8.93 -12.40 -7.90
C HIS A 40 -7.63 -12.61 -7.10
N ILE A 41 -7.69 -12.42 -5.78
CA ILE A 41 -6.54 -12.57 -4.90
C ILE A 41 -6.39 -14.04 -4.50
N PRO A 42 -5.28 -14.73 -4.87
CA PRO A 42 -5.07 -16.11 -4.51
C PRO A 42 -4.84 -16.25 -2.99
N LYS A 43 -5.34 -17.33 -2.38
CA LYS A 43 -5.19 -17.56 -0.93
C LYS A 43 -3.78 -17.97 -0.51
N LYS A 44 -2.98 -18.52 -1.43
CA LYS A 44 -1.60 -18.96 -1.26
C LYS A 44 -0.83 -18.66 -2.55
N GLY A 45 0.50 -18.57 -2.45
CA GLY A 45 1.38 -18.27 -3.58
C GLY A 45 2.05 -16.91 -3.44
N THR A 46 2.52 -16.37 -4.57
CA THR A 46 3.26 -15.11 -4.62
C THR A 46 2.47 -14.07 -5.40
N ILE A 47 2.32 -12.88 -4.82
CA ILE A 47 1.72 -11.70 -5.44
C ILE A 47 2.82 -10.64 -5.55
N VAL A 48 2.89 -9.96 -6.69
CA VAL A 48 3.88 -8.90 -6.94
C VAL A 48 3.14 -7.65 -7.39
N ASP A 49 3.32 -6.56 -6.64
CA ASP A 49 2.86 -5.21 -6.96
C ASP A 49 4.05 -4.41 -7.50
N LEU A 50 4.02 -4.03 -8.78
CA LEU A 50 5.19 -3.53 -9.51
C LEU A 50 5.37 -2.01 -9.47
N CYS A 51 4.33 -1.27 -9.06
CA CYS A 51 4.34 0.18 -8.89
C CYS A 51 3.69 0.50 -7.55
N ALA A 52 4.28 -0.05 -6.49
CA ALA A 52 3.65 -0.10 -5.18
C ALA A 52 3.51 1.27 -4.51
N GLY A 53 4.27 2.29 -4.93
CA GLY A 53 4.30 3.60 -4.31
C GLY A 53 4.54 3.50 -2.80
N ASN A 54 3.57 3.96 -2.01
CA ASN A 54 3.59 3.87 -0.55
C ASN A 54 3.01 2.55 0.02
N GLY A 55 2.80 1.56 -0.83
CA GLY A 55 2.36 0.22 -0.46
C GLY A 55 0.86 0.04 -0.26
N ALA A 56 0.02 1.02 -0.63
CA ALA A 56 -1.42 1.00 -0.36
C ALA A 56 -2.13 -0.28 -0.86
N VAL A 57 -1.88 -0.71 -2.10
CA VAL A 57 -2.55 -1.88 -2.70
C VAL A 57 -2.24 -3.16 -1.91
N GLY A 58 -0.96 -3.41 -1.62
CA GLY A 58 -0.57 -4.59 -0.82
C GLY A 58 -1.13 -4.56 0.60
N LEU A 59 -1.18 -3.39 1.24
CA LEU A 59 -1.84 -3.21 2.54
C LEU A 59 -3.33 -3.55 2.48
N PHE A 60 -4.04 -3.13 1.43
CA PHE A 60 -5.45 -3.47 1.26
C PHE A 60 -5.71 -4.97 1.04
N ILE A 61 -4.80 -5.68 0.36
CA ILE A 61 -4.97 -7.11 0.06
C ILE A 61 -4.32 -8.04 1.10
N ALA A 62 -3.55 -7.51 2.05
CA ALA A 62 -2.87 -8.28 3.09
C ALA A 62 -3.83 -9.20 3.86
N ASN A 63 -5.02 -8.70 4.20
CA ASN A 63 -6.04 -9.48 4.90
C ASN A 63 -6.82 -10.46 3.99
N LYS A 64 -6.60 -10.43 2.69
CA LYS A 64 -7.33 -11.27 1.70
C LYS A 64 -6.58 -12.54 1.33
N THR A 65 -5.29 -12.65 1.66
CA THR A 65 -4.39 -13.75 1.29
C THR A 65 -3.55 -14.24 2.47
N LYS A 66 -3.01 -15.46 2.36
CA LYS A 66 -1.90 -15.96 3.19
C LYS A 66 -0.61 -16.14 2.37
N GLY A 67 -0.62 -15.69 1.12
CA GLY A 67 0.53 -15.69 0.23
C GLY A 67 1.50 -14.55 0.53
N ASN A 68 2.70 -14.64 -0.04
CA ASN A 68 3.70 -13.58 0.08
C ASN A 68 3.34 -12.44 -0.89
N ILE A 69 3.37 -11.21 -0.39
CA ILE A 69 3.16 -10.01 -1.20
C ILE A 69 4.51 -9.29 -1.30
N TYR A 70 5.02 -9.15 -2.53
CA TYR A 70 6.20 -8.35 -2.83
C TYR A 70 5.74 -7.02 -3.41
N GLN A 71 6.24 -5.93 -2.85
CA GLN A 71 5.97 -4.57 -3.31
C GLN A 71 7.25 -3.99 -3.88
N ILE A 72 7.20 -3.62 -5.15
CA ILE A 72 8.31 -3.07 -5.90
C ILE A 72 7.91 -1.66 -6.32
N GLU A 73 8.81 -0.71 -6.12
CA GLU A 73 8.67 0.67 -6.58
C GLU A 73 10.04 1.14 -7.06
N ILE A 74 10.09 1.80 -8.22
CA ILE A 74 11.32 2.30 -8.81
C ILE A 74 11.30 3.83 -8.73
N GLY A 75 11.98 4.38 -7.72
CA GLY A 75 12.18 5.83 -7.55
C GLY A 75 12.50 6.26 -6.12
N ASP A 76 13.25 7.35 -5.97
CA ASP A 76 13.66 7.89 -4.65
C ASP A 76 12.52 8.59 -3.86
N LEU A 77 11.30 8.68 -4.43
CA LEU A 77 10.12 9.23 -3.75
C LEU A 77 9.50 8.26 -2.72
N THR A 78 10.29 7.32 -2.21
CA THR A 78 9.81 6.30 -1.27
C THR A 78 9.55 6.92 0.10
N LEU A 79 8.29 6.89 0.55
CA LEU A 79 7.92 7.14 1.94
C LEU A 79 8.46 6.00 2.81
N HIS A 80 8.89 6.29 4.04
CA HIS A 80 9.34 5.25 4.95
C HIS A 80 8.18 4.25 5.21
N PHE A 81 8.42 2.96 4.97
CA PHE A 81 7.49 1.86 5.28
C PHE A 81 7.55 1.48 6.76
#